data_AF-A0A0B7BX82-F1
#
_entry.id   AF-A0A0B7BX82-F1
#
_cell.length_a   1.000
_cell.length_b   1.000
_cell.length_c   1.000
_cell.angle_alpha   90.00
_cell.angle_beta   90.00
_cell.angle_gamma   90.00
#
_symmetry.space_group_name_H-M   'P 1'
#
loop_
_entity.id
_entity.type
_entity.pdbx_description
1 polymer ?
#
loop_
_entity_poly.entity_id
_entity_poly.type
_entity_poly.pdbx_seq_one_letter_code
_entity_poly.pdbx_strand_id
1 'polypeptide(L)'
;DNEILVAGGQIYSHSTNTIRRDALRSCEIYNVEANQWRQGPELTEEMYNVGLMHINGCIYALGTSEYQRSPFRIYRYNVVCCLDLSRKKWVQVESDLCDIRSYASAAAKLYTRKLS
;
A
#
# COMPACT_ATOMS: atom_id res chain seq x y z
N ASP A 1 -12.09 -1.88 -16.48
CA ASP A 1 -13.10 -1.47 -15.47
C ASP A 1 -13.70 -2.62 -14.67
N ASN A 2 -13.40 -3.89 -14.97
CA ASN A 2 -13.97 -5.07 -14.27
C ASN A 2 -12.97 -5.80 -13.34
N GLU A 3 -11.94 -5.08 -12.87
CA GLU A 3 -10.95 -5.60 -11.94
C GLU A 3 -10.90 -4.77 -10.66
N ILE A 4 -10.83 -5.45 -9.52
CA ILE A 4 -10.61 -4.83 -8.20
C ILE A 4 -9.22 -5.23 -7.75
N LEU A 5 -8.38 -4.25 -7.45
CA LEU A 5 -7.07 -4.46 -6.85
C LEU A 5 -7.18 -4.31 -5.33
N VAL A 6 -6.71 -5.32 -4.62
CA VAL A 6 -6.45 -5.29 -3.17
C VAL A 6 -4.93 -5.29 -3.00
N ALA A 7 -4.43 -4.47 -2.08
CA ALA A 7 -3.00 -4.33 -1.83
C ALA A 7 -2.72 -4.22 -0.32
N GLY A 8 -1.71 -4.96 0.13
CA GLY A 8 -1.25 -4.95 1.52
C GLY A 8 -2.20 -5.67 2.46
N GLY A 9 -2.35 -5.15 3.68
CA GLY A 9 -3.09 -5.81 4.75
C GLY A 9 -2.17 -6.26 5.88
N GLN A 10 -2.74 -6.88 6.90
CA GLN A 10 -2.01 -7.33 8.09
C GLN A 10 -2.46 -8.73 8.47
N ILE A 11 -1.50 -9.58 8.82
CA ILE A 11 -1.75 -10.90 9.39
C ILE A 11 -1.21 -10.98 10.82
N TYR A 12 -1.85 -11.78 11.66
CA TYR A 12 -1.28 -12.10 12.97
C TYR A 12 -0.13 -13.08 12.79
N SER A 13 1.05 -12.66 13.26
CA SER A 13 2.20 -13.55 13.30
C SER A 13 1.94 -14.64 14.33
N HIS A 14 1.96 -15.89 13.89
CA HIS A 14 1.89 -17.05 14.79
C HIS A 14 3.27 -17.35 15.41
N SER A 15 4.30 -16.62 15.00
CA SER A 15 5.70 -16.90 15.33
C SER A 15 6.14 -16.36 16.70
N THR A 16 5.35 -15.48 17.32
CA THR A 16 5.70 -14.80 18.58
C THR A 16 4.60 -14.95 19.63
N ASN A 17 4.98 -15.09 20.91
CA ASN A 17 4.05 -15.01 22.06
C ASN A 17 3.46 -13.60 22.27
N THR A 18 3.71 -12.68 21.34
CA THR A 18 3.15 -11.34 21.28
C THR A 18 2.20 -11.24 20.09
N ILE A 19 1.12 -10.47 20.23
CA ILE A 19 0.19 -10.17 19.14
C ILE A 19 0.89 -9.21 18.17
N ARG A 20 1.81 -9.73 17.35
CA ARG A 20 2.48 -8.97 16.30
C ARG A 20 1.64 -9.04 15.03
N ARG A 21 1.37 -7.87 14.44
CA ARG A 21 0.73 -7.76 13.14
C ARG A 21 1.81 -7.53 12.09
N ASP A 22 2.00 -8.49 11.20
CA ASP A 22 2.94 -8.38 10.09
C ASP A 22 2.21 -7.81 8.88
N ALA A 23 2.72 -6.69 8.35
CA ALA A 23 2.19 -6.11 7.13
C ALA A 23 2.50 -6.99 5.92
N LEU A 24 1.60 -6.96 4.95
CA LEU A 24 1.75 -7.70 3.70
C LEU A 24 2.29 -6.80 2.60
N ARG A 25 3.04 -7.42 1.70
CA ARG A 25 3.45 -6.91 0.40
C ARG A 25 2.58 -7.45 -0.75
N SER A 26 1.73 -8.44 -0.47
CA SER A 26 0.90 -9.07 -1.50
C SER A 26 -0.13 -8.09 -2.07
N CYS A 27 -0.49 -8.36 -3.31
CA CYS A 27 -1.63 -7.74 -3.97
C CYS A 27 -2.43 -8.83 -4.65
N GLU A 28 -3.74 -8.72 -4.59
CA GLU A 28 -4.66 -9.64 -5.23
C GLU A 28 -5.58 -8.86 -6.17
N ILE A 29 -5.86 -9.45 -7.32
CA ILE A 29 -6.77 -8.86 -8.31
C ILE A 29 -7.97 -9.78 -8.46
N TYR A 30 -9.14 -9.23 -8.19
CA TYR A 30 -10.41 -9.91 -8.43
C TYR A 30 -10.93 -9.53 -9.81
N ASN A 31 -11.09 -10.53 -10.67
CA ASN A 31 -11.81 -10.38 -11.93
C ASN A 31 -13.31 -10.61 -11.67
N VAL A 32 -14.10 -9.56 -11.86
CA VAL A 32 -15.55 -9.58 -11.56
C VAL A 32 -16.32 -10.51 -12.51
N GLU A 33 -15.93 -10.57 -13.79
CA GLU A 33 -16.60 -11.41 -14.79
C GLU A 33 -16.33 -12.90 -14.56
N ALA A 34 -15.07 -13.24 -14.28
CA ALA A 34 -14.66 -14.62 -14.03
C ALA A 34 -14.97 -15.07 -12.60
N ASN A 35 -15.32 -14.15 -11.70
CA ASN A 35 -15.52 -14.38 -10.26
C ASN A 35 -14.32 -15.11 -9.63
N GLN A 36 -13.11 -14.65 -9.94
CA GLN A 36 -11.87 -15.31 -9.53
C GLN A 36 -10.83 -14.30 -9.07
N TRP A 37 -10.10 -14.69 -8.03
CA TRP A 37 -8.91 -13.98 -7.57
C TRP A 37 -7.68 -14.51 -8.30
N ARG A 38 -6.77 -13.60 -8.63
CA ARG A 38 -5.43 -13.92 -9.11
C ARG A 38 -4.39 -13.07 -8.38
N GLN A 39 -3.16 -13.56 -8.37
CA GLN A 39 -2.04 -12.78 -7.83
C GLN A 39 -1.82 -11.51 -8.67
N GLY A 40 -1.61 -10.41 -7.97
CA GLY A 40 -1.20 -9.13 -8.50
C GLY A 40 0.31 -8.90 -8.32
N PRO A 41 0.81 -7.75 -8.79
CA PRO A 41 2.20 -7.37 -8.54
C PRO A 41 2.39 -6.98 -7.08
N GLU A 42 3.39 -7.56 -6.42
CA GLU A 42 3.71 -7.24 -5.02
C GLU A 42 4.20 -5.79 -4.86
N LEU A 43 3.81 -5.17 -3.75
CA LEU A 43 4.34 -3.88 -3.30
C LEU A 43 5.86 -3.95 -3.13
N THR A 44 6.51 -2.79 -3.16
CA THR A 44 7.98 -2.70 -2.99
C THR A 44 8.44 -3.18 -1.62
N GLU A 45 7.57 -3.06 -0.61
CA GLU A 45 7.81 -3.40 0.80
C GLU A 45 6.49 -3.68 1.53
N GLU A 46 6.58 -4.23 2.74
CA GLU A 46 5.46 -4.49 3.62
C GLU A 46 4.83 -3.18 4.09
N MET A 47 3.56 -2.94 3.74
CA MET A 47 2.89 -1.68 4.06
C MET A 47 1.66 -1.89 4.96
N TYR A 48 1.65 -1.16 6.06
CA TYR A 48 0.49 -0.99 6.94
C TYR A 48 -0.43 0.08 6.35
N ASN A 49 -1.73 -0.06 6.61
CA ASN A 49 -2.73 1.00 6.38
C ASN A 49 -2.80 1.51 4.93
N VAL A 50 -2.66 0.58 3.96
CA VAL A 50 -2.59 0.91 2.54
C VAL A 50 -3.89 1.56 2.06
N GLY A 51 -3.78 2.78 1.55
CA GLY A 51 -4.79 3.44 0.74
C GLY A 51 -4.42 3.36 -0.74
N LEU A 52 -5.37 2.98 -1.59
CA LEU A 52 -5.21 2.95 -3.04
C LEU A 52 -5.92 4.13 -3.70
N MET A 53 -5.34 4.67 -4.76
CA MET A 53 -5.95 5.72 -5.57
C MET A 53 -5.61 5.59 -7.06
N HIS A 54 -6.61 5.73 -7.92
CA HIS A 54 -6.42 5.79 -9.37
C HIS A 54 -6.38 7.25 -9.84
N ILE A 55 -5.24 7.69 -10.39
CA ILE A 55 -5.03 9.06 -10.88
C ILE A 55 -4.41 8.99 -12.27
N ASN A 56 -5.10 9.56 -13.27
CA ASN A 56 -4.58 9.75 -14.63
C ASN A 56 -4.02 8.45 -15.27
N GLY A 57 -4.67 7.31 -15.05
CA GLY A 57 -4.24 6.02 -15.61
C GLY A 57 -3.17 5.29 -14.79
N CYS A 58 -2.76 5.84 -13.65
CA CYS A 58 -1.83 5.21 -12.71
C CYS A 58 -2.54 4.86 -11.40
N ILE A 59 -2.15 3.74 -10.78
CA ILE A 59 -2.61 3.38 -9.44
C ILE A 59 -1.51 3.70 -8.44
N TYR A 60 -1.86 4.40 -7.37
CA TYR A 60 -0.97 4.73 -6.27
C TYR A 60 -1.37 3.95 -5.04
N ALA A 61 -0.38 3.41 -4.33
CA ALA A 61 -0.50 2.84 -3.01
C ALA A 61 0.22 3.75 -2.02
N LEU A 62 -0.46 4.12 -0.94
CA LEU A 62 0.07 4.96 0.13
C LEU A 62 -0.10 4.23 1.44
N GLY A 63 0.94 4.18 2.27
CA GLY A 63 0.86 3.48 3.55
C GLY A 63 2.05 3.80 4.43
N THR A 64 2.18 3.02 5.49
CA THR A 64 3.27 3.16 6.45
C THR A 64 4.09 1.89 6.45
N SER A 65 5.40 2.01 6.34
CA SER A 65 6.33 0.89 6.49
C SER A 65 7.03 0.96 7.84
N GLU A 66 7.43 -0.20 8.32
CA GLU A 66 8.20 -0.34 9.55
C GLU A 66 9.55 -0.96 9.24
N TYR A 67 10.62 -0.33 9.73
CA TYR A 67 11.96 -0.89 9.68
C TYR A 67 12.51 -1.02 11.11
N GLN A 68 12.76 -2.26 11.52
CA GLN A 68 13.28 -2.58 12.84
C GLN A 68 14.80 -2.77 12.76
N ARG A 69 15.56 -1.82 13.32
CA ARG A 69 17.03 -1.97 13.46
C ARG A 69 17.44 -2.68 14.75
N SER A 70 16.60 -2.67 15.77
CA SER A 70 16.87 -3.34 17.05
C SER A 70 15.58 -3.76 17.76
N PRO A 71 15.64 -4.66 18.76
CA PRO A 71 14.47 -5.13 19.50
C PRO A 71 13.64 -3.99 20.12
N PHE A 72 14.27 -2.84 20.39
CA PHE A 72 13.65 -1.72 21.12
C PHE A 72 13.37 -0.50 20.24
N ARG A 73 13.73 -0.53 18.95
CA ARG A 73 13.56 0.62 18.04
C ARG A 73 12.97 0.19 16.72
N ILE A 74 11.71 0.57 16.53
CA ILE A 74 10.97 0.47 15.27
C ILE A 74 10.91 1.87 14.66
N TYR A 75 11.44 2.02 13.45
CA TYR A 75 11.31 3.24 12.67
C TYR A 75 10.10 3.10 11.75
N ARG A 76 9.30 4.15 11.68
CA ARG A 76 8.13 4.21 10.80
C ARG A 76 8.32 5.35 9.82
N TYR A 77 7.99 5.10 8.57
CA TYR A 77 7.99 6.09 7.51
C TYR A 77 6.80 5.83 6.59
N ASN A 78 6.33 6.88 5.93
CA ASN A 78 5.28 6.72 4.93
C ASN A 78 5.93 6.26 3.63
N VAL A 79 5.18 5.53 2.81
CA VAL A 79 5.64 5.12 1.48
C VAL A 79 4.53 5.39 0.49
N VAL A 80 4.90 5.97 -0.65
CA VAL A 80 4.03 6.11 -1.81
C VAL A 80 4.64 5.34 -2.96
N CYS A 81 3.87 4.42 -3.51
CA CYS A 81 4.24 3.62 -4.68
C CYS A 81 3.27 3.89 -5.82
N CYS A 82 3.78 3.91 -7.04
CA CYS A 82 3.00 3.97 -8.27
C CYS A 82 3.12 2.64 -9.01
N LEU A 83 1.99 2.07 -9.42
CA LEU A 83 1.96 0.87 -10.25
C LEU A 83 2.12 1.28 -11.72
N ASP A 84 3.26 0.91 -12.30
CA ASP A 84 3.44 0.92 -13.75
C ASP A 84 2.64 -0.26 -14.33
N LEU A 85 1.47 0.04 -14.91
CA LEU A 85 0.59 -0.96 -15.52
C LEU A 85 1.22 -1.62 -16.75
N SER A 86 2.12 -0.93 -17.46
CA SER A 86 2.81 -1.49 -18.63
C SER A 86 3.81 -2.57 -18.23
N ARG A 87 4.51 -2.34 -17.11
CA ARG A 87 5.52 -3.27 -16.55
C ARG A 87 4.94 -4.21 -15.49
N LYS A 88 3.70 -3.97 -15.07
CA LYS A 88 3.04 -4.64 -13.93
C LYS A 88 3.96 -4.66 -12.70
N LYS A 89 4.50 -3.49 -12.35
CA LYS A 89 5.48 -3.37 -11.25
C LYS A 89 5.25 -2.09 -10.46
N TRP A 90 5.31 -2.21 -9.14
CA TRP A 90 5.30 -1.06 -8.25
C TRP A 90 6.67 -0.39 -8.21
N VAL A 91 6.65 0.94 -8.23
CA VAL A 91 7.83 1.79 -8.10
C VAL A 91 7.56 2.78 -6.98
N GLN A 92 8.44 2.82 -5.98
CA GLN A 92 8.38 3.83 -4.93
C GLN A 92 8.67 5.21 -5.53
N VAL A 93 7.78 6.16 -5.25
CA VAL A 93 7.88 7.55 -5.74
C VAL A 93 8.08 8.56 -4.61
N GLU A 94 7.77 8.20 -3.36
CA GLU A 94 8.00 9.05 -2.18
C GLU A 94 8.16 8.20 -0.91
N SER A 95 8.97 8.67 0.05
CA SER A 95 9.14 8.05 1.38
C SER A 95 9.10 9.03 2.57
N ASP A 96 9.07 10.34 2.29
CA ASP A 96 9.36 11.36 3.31
C ASP A 96 8.15 12.26 3.60
N LEU A 97 6.92 11.74 3.46
CA LEU A 97 5.73 12.49 3.90
C LEU A 97 5.87 12.86 5.39
N CYS A 98 5.72 14.15 5.70
CA CYS A 98 6.16 14.78 6.94
C CYS A 98 5.64 14.15 8.24
N ASP A 99 4.44 13.55 8.21
CA ASP A 99 3.81 12.94 9.38
C ASP A 99 3.34 11.51 9.09
N ILE A 100 3.70 10.59 9.99
CA ILE A 100 3.26 9.19 9.91
C ILE A 100 1.74 9.12 10.05
N ARG A 101 1.10 8.48 9.07
CA ARG A 101 -0.34 8.22 9.13
C ARG A 101 -0.58 6.95 9.94
N SER A 102 -1.16 7.13 11.13
CA SER A 102 -1.63 6.01 11.96
C SER A 102 -3.05 5.64 11.59
N TYR A 103 -3.36 4.34 11.52
CA TYR A 103 -4.68 3.80 11.14
C TYR A 103 -5.06 4.09 9.68
N ALA A 104 -6.34 4.20 9.35
CA ALA A 104 -6.79 4.31 7.96
C ALA A 104 -6.27 5.59 7.28
N SER A 105 -5.56 5.42 6.16
CA SER A 105 -5.21 6.51 5.27
C SER A 105 -6.33 6.70 4.22
N ALA A 106 -6.68 7.95 3.94
CA ALA A 106 -7.58 8.29 2.84
C ALA A 106 -6.80 9.15 1.83
N ALA A 107 -6.90 8.78 0.56
CA ALA A 107 -6.42 9.59 -0.55
C ALA A 107 -7.63 10.21 -1.26
N ALA A 108 -7.48 11.44 -1.75
CA ALA A 108 -8.50 12.10 -2.56
C ALA A 108 -7.82 12.90 -3.68
N LYS A 109 -8.35 12.80 -4.90
CA LYS A 109 -7.98 13.70 -6.00
C LYS A 109 -8.90 14.93 -5.94
N LEU A 110 -8.36 16.07 -5.54
CA LEU A 110 -9.11 17.33 -5.52
C LEU A 110 -8.87 18.11 -6.80
N TYR A 111 -9.95 18.46 -7.51
CA TYR A 111 -9.91 19.43 -8.60
C TYR A 111 -10.05 20.83 -8.02
N THR A 112 -8.97 21.38 -7.46
CA THR A 112 -8.98 22.81 -7.17
C THR A 112 -8.85 23.55 -8.50
N ARG A 113 -9.80 24.45 -8.80
CA ARG A 113 -9.44 25.58 -9.67
C ARG A 113 -8.30 26.25 -8.93
N LYS A 114 -7.09 26.18 -9.48
CA LYS A 114 -5.83 26.73 -8.94
C LYS A 114 -6.08 27.64 -7.74
N LEU A 115 -5.58 27.25 -6.57
CA LEU A 115 -5.15 28.25 -5.60
C LEU A 115 -3.99 28.99 -6.28
N SER A 116 -4.34 29.98 -7.09
CA SER A 116 -3.44 31.04 -7.56
C SER A 116 -3.21 32.03 -6.44
#